data_AF-A0A538E2F6-F1
#
_entry.id   AF-A0A538E2F6-F1
#
_cell.length_a   1.000
_cell.length_b   1.000
_cell.length_c   1.000
_cell.angle_alpha   90.00
_cell.angle_beta   90.00
_cell.angle_gamma   90.00
#
_symmetry.space_group_name_H-M   'P 1'
#
loop_
_entity.id
_entity.type
_entity.pdbx_description
1 polymer ?
#
loop_
_entity_poly.entity_id
_entity_poly.type
_entity_poly.pdbx_seq_one_letter_code
_entity_poly.pdbx_strand_id
1 'polypeptide(L)'
;MTVALHVPRDHCLAPERVRAPIGEGGRYGRMFDLPALEIDEKLLHDLGTAGGFCDGGDCEGDARVEAGCPFFGQYVAHDLTADRSPLRAHTDLDALRNMRSPRANLESLYGGGLAGSPYLYRREDPAKLLENDGDLPRNQEGIALIGDPRNDVHVFMSQMQVAFIRAHNLLVDRLRADGIGDAELFGEARRALTWHYQWLIVNEFLPNLVGMELINELATTGARFYNPEHEPFIPLEFADAAYRYGHSQIRQVYQLQRDGPLYPVFPDLIGFCPVGDREVDWSLLFDVPGRPRAQRAKPIDGQLPRSLMELPEAITGALDDAAYRSLAARDLERGQGTGLPSGEAVARLIGADVLSEDELDLRRDGWKRETPLWLYILRESAAREEGDRLGEVGGRIVAEVLHGVIAADPESYLALEPRLVTDPTHPRRDVSTRRSARSLSVSSDSTAPSQPDREDRKARIAERVRAIPEGFVRTYGDVDPGAPRLVGLVLSETHDVPWHRVVRADGSLPKGTQQRQLLLREGVPMRGERVDLDQARLTPEL
;
A
#
# COMPACT_ATOMS: atom_id res chain seq x y z
N MET A 1 19.68 -16.10 38.17
CA MET A 1 20.04 -16.25 36.75
C MET A 1 18.74 -16.38 35.97
N THR A 2 18.18 -15.25 35.58
CA THR A 2 16.97 -15.21 34.76
C THR A 2 17.43 -15.45 33.33
N VAL A 3 17.17 -16.63 32.79
CA VAL A 3 17.41 -16.91 31.38
C VAL A 3 16.46 -16.00 30.62
N ALA A 4 16.99 -14.94 30.00
CA ALA A 4 16.27 -14.15 29.03
C ALA A 4 15.92 -15.08 27.87
N LEU A 5 14.71 -15.64 27.89
CA LEU A 5 14.13 -16.29 26.73
C LEU A 5 14.03 -15.21 25.66
N HIS A 6 14.93 -15.26 24.69
CA HIS A 6 14.91 -14.41 23.51
C HIS A 6 13.66 -14.80 22.72
N VAL A 7 12.56 -14.08 22.94
CA VAL A 7 11.35 -14.25 22.13
C VAL A 7 11.76 -13.87 20.70
N PRO A 8 11.70 -14.78 19.72
CA PRO A 8 11.99 -14.46 18.34
C PRO A 8 11.02 -13.34 17.93
N ARG A 9 11.58 -12.17 17.63
CA ARG A 9 10.81 -11.04 17.12
C ARG A 9 10.75 -11.25 15.61
N ASP A 10 9.59 -11.59 15.08
CA ASP A 10 9.36 -11.82 13.64
C ASP A 10 9.52 -10.49 12.86
N HIS A 11 10.76 -10.16 12.49
CA HIS A 11 11.13 -8.91 11.80
C HIS A 11 10.95 -9.01 10.28
N CYS A 12 10.82 -7.86 9.59
CA CYS A 12 10.78 -7.84 8.11
C CYS A 12 12.03 -8.48 7.49
N LEU A 13 13.13 -8.44 8.21
CA LEU A 13 14.43 -8.90 7.75
C LEU A 13 14.82 -10.25 8.38
N ALA A 14 13.91 -10.93 9.09
CA ALA A 14 14.13 -12.27 9.62
C ALA A 14 14.01 -13.34 8.50
N PRO A 15 14.82 -14.43 8.53
CA PRO A 15 14.81 -15.47 7.49
C PRO A 15 13.54 -16.32 7.50
N GLU A 16 13.01 -16.53 8.69
CA GLU A 16 11.74 -17.21 8.94
C GLU A 16 10.85 -16.28 9.77
N ARG A 17 9.54 -16.29 9.50
CA ARG A 17 8.53 -15.57 10.28
C ARG A 17 7.46 -16.55 10.74
N VAL A 18 7.10 -16.56 12.03
CA VAL A 18 6.11 -17.50 12.58
C VAL A 18 4.68 -17.10 12.19
N ARG A 19 3.84 -18.10 11.87
CA ARG A 19 2.43 -17.91 11.47
C ARG A 19 1.58 -17.37 12.63
N ALA A 20 0.97 -16.20 12.45
CA ALA A 20 -0.13 -15.71 13.28
C ALA A 20 -1.46 -15.82 12.50
N PRO A 21 -2.59 -16.24 13.11
CA PRO A 21 -3.83 -16.50 12.37
C PRO A 21 -4.80 -15.29 12.43
N ILE A 22 -4.89 -14.45 11.39
CA ILE A 22 -6.03 -13.51 11.22
C ILE A 22 -6.28 -13.19 9.73
N GLY A 23 -7.54 -13.33 9.28
CA GLY A 23 -8.15 -12.68 8.09
C GLY A 23 -7.96 -13.33 6.72
N GLU A 24 -8.93 -13.18 5.81
CA GLU A 24 -8.77 -13.43 4.35
C GLU A 24 -7.72 -12.44 3.80
N GLY A 25 -6.44 -12.76 3.95
CA GLY A 25 -5.34 -11.98 3.38
C GLY A 25 -5.36 -11.99 1.85
N GLY A 26 -4.67 -11.02 1.23
CA GLY A 26 -4.43 -11.01 -0.20
C GLY A 26 -3.61 -12.20 -0.70
N ARG A 27 -3.50 -12.32 -2.02
CA ARG A 27 -2.64 -13.31 -2.67
C ARG A 27 -1.40 -12.66 -3.28
N TYR A 28 -0.31 -13.42 -3.29
CA TYR A 28 0.78 -13.18 -4.23
C TYR A 28 0.42 -13.80 -5.58
N GLY A 29 0.97 -13.24 -6.65
CA GLY A 29 0.77 -13.76 -8.01
C GLY A 29 1.98 -13.48 -8.89
N ARG A 30 1.85 -13.80 -10.18
CA ARG A 30 2.83 -13.46 -11.21
C ARG A 30 2.33 -12.30 -12.04
N MET A 31 3.21 -11.35 -12.33
CA MET A 31 2.97 -10.33 -13.34
C MET A 31 3.26 -10.87 -14.73
N PHE A 32 4.23 -11.77 -14.87
CA PHE A 32 4.65 -12.31 -16.16
C PHE A 32 4.64 -13.83 -16.18
N ASP A 33 4.16 -14.41 -17.27
CA ASP A 33 4.27 -15.85 -17.54
C ASP A 33 5.63 -16.14 -18.20
N LEU A 34 6.69 -16.12 -17.39
CA LEU A 34 8.07 -16.36 -17.80
C LEU A 34 8.71 -17.48 -16.95
N PRO A 35 9.64 -18.26 -17.54
CA PRO A 35 10.38 -19.25 -16.77
C PRO A 35 11.25 -18.59 -15.70
N ALA A 36 11.41 -19.27 -14.56
CA ALA A 36 12.32 -18.87 -13.51
C ALA A 36 13.78 -18.86 -14.00
N LEU A 37 14.57 -17.92 -13.49
CA LEU A 37 16.01 -17.90 -13.69
C LEU A 37 16.68 -18.89 -12.72
N GLU A 38 17.36 -19.90 -13.28
CA GLU A 38 18.10 -20.90 -12.51
C GLU A 38 19.59 -20.54 -12.44
N ILE A 39 20.07 -20.19 -11.24
CA ILE A 39 21.46 -19.86 -10.95
C ILE A 39 21.99 -20.76 -9.84
N ASP A 40 23.29 -21.04 -9.88
CA ASP A 40 23.98 -21.73 -8.80
C ASP A 40 23.98 -20.86 -7.53
N GLU A 41 23.49 -21.40 -6.41
CA GLU A 41 23.32 -20.68 -5.14
C GLU A 41 24.63 -20.01 -4.68
N LYS A 42 25.78 -20.67 -4.89
CA LYS A 42 27.08 -20.11 -4.54
C LYS A 42 27.39 -18.83 -5.34
N LEU A 43 27.01 -18.78 -6.61
CA LEU A 43 27.23 -17.59 -7.44
C LEU A 43 26.37 -16.40 -6.98
N LEU A 44 25.11 -16.63 -6.58
CA LEU A 44 24.28 -15.58 -6.00
C LEU A 44 24.83 -15.10 -4.66
N HIS A 45 25.26 -16.04 -3.84
CA HIS A 45 25.88 -15.75 -2.55
C HIS A 45 27.16 -14.92 -2.71
N ASP A 46 28.03 -15.26 -3.67
CA ASP A 46 29.26 -14.50 -3.96
C ASP A 46 28.95 -13.06 -4.42
N LEU A 47 27.84 -12.81 -5.14
CA LEU A 47 27.41 -11.45 -5.50
C LEU A 47 26.94 -10.65 -4.29
N GLY A 48 26.16 -11.29 -3.42
CA GLY A 48 25.43 -10.62 -2.35
C GLY A 48 26.18 -10.49 -1.03
N THR A 49 27.32 -11.13 -0.84
CA THR A 49 28.08 -11.07 0.43
C THR A 49 29.05 -9.89 0.50
N ALA A 50 29.56 -9.61 1.70
CA ALA A 50 30.59 -8.58 1.89
C ALA A 50 31.82 -8.88 1.02
N GLY A 51 32.31 -7.86 0.32
CA GLY A 51 33.35 -7.96 -0.72
C GLY A 51 32.87 -8.45 -2.09
N GLY A 52 31.60 -8.84 -2.24
CA GLY A 52 30.95 -9.12 -3.52
C GLY A 52 30.51 -7.85 -4.24
N PHE A 53 29.96 -7.99 -5.45
CA PHE A 53 29.53 -6.85 -6.27
C PHE A 53 28.56 -5.91 -5.53
N CYS A 54 27.63 -6.48 -4.77
CA CYS A 54 26.60 -5.72 -4.07
C CYS A 54 27.12 -4.98 -2.82
N ASP A 55 28.38 -5.19 -2.40
CA ASP A 55 28.98 -4.47 -1.28
C ASP A 55 29.49 -3.10 -1.75
N GLY A 56 28.78 -2.03 -1.38
CA GLY A 56 29.18 -0.65 -1.69
C GLY A 56 30.11 -0.03 -0.65
N GLY A 57 30.47 -0.78 0.41
CA GLY A 57 31.28 -0.28 1.51
C GLY A 57 30.64 0.90 2.23
N ASP A 58 31.37 2.02 2.33
CA ASP A 58 30.87 3.23 2.97
C ASP A 58 29.96 4.08 2.04
N CYS A 59 29.78 3.66 0.78
CA CYS A 59 28.93 4.25 -0.25
C CYS A 59 29.01 5.78 -0.36
N GLU A 60 29.77 6.27 -1.35
CA GLU A 60 29.93 7.69 -1.65
C GLU A 60 29.05 8.09 -2.85
N GLY A 61 28.30 9.20 -2.73
CA GLY A 61 27.50 9.75 -3.83
C GLY A 61 26.07 10.09 -3.42
N ASP A 62 25.55 11.18 -3.99
CA ASP A 62 24.20 11.68 -3.75
C ASP A 62 23.38 11.60 -5.04
N ALA A 63 22.22 10.97 -4.96
CA ALA A 63 21.16 11.09 -5.96
C ALA A 63 20.51 12.48 -5.88
N ARG A 64 19.64 12.80 -6.83
CA ARG A 64 18.76 13.98 -6.76
C ARG A 64 17.60 13.78 -5.78
N VAL A 65 17.23 12.53 -5.54
CA VAL A 65 16.13 12.08 -4.69
C VAL A 65 16.40 12.39 -3.21
N GLU A 66 15.38 12.83 -2.49
CA GLU A 66 15.48 13.18 -1.08
C GLU A 66 15.68 11.93 -0.21
N ALA A 67 16.49 12.04 0.85
CA ALA A 67 16.85 10.91 1.69
C ALA A 67 15.65 10.27 2.43
N GLY A 68 14.52 10.99 2.53
CA GLY A 68 13.27 10.50 3.09
C GLY A 68 12.47 9.58 2.15
N CYS A 69 12.65 9.69 0.83
CA CYS A 69 11.90 8.91 -0.16
C CYS A 69 12.02 7.38 0.00
N PRO A 70 13.20 6.76 0.22
CA PRO A 70 13.28 5.32 0.42
C PRO A 70 12.53 4.84 1.68
N PHE A 71 12.49 5.66 2.74
CA PHE A 71 11.70 5.35 3.93
C PHE A 71 10.20 5.46 3.67
N PHE A 72 9.76 6.48 2.92
CA PHE A 72 8.35 6.54 2.49
C PHE A 72 7.98 5.33 1.62
N GLY A 73 8.85 4.94 0.68
CA GLY A 73 8.68 3.72 -0.12
C GLY A 73 8.59 2.45 0.74
N GLN A 74 9.40 2.35 1.80
CA GLN A 74 9.32 1.25 2.77
C GLN A 74 7.97 1.22 3.50
N TYR A 75 7.44 2.39 3.90
CA TYR A 75 6.12 2.48 4.50
C TYR A 75 5.03 2.00 3.53
N VAL A 76 5.12 2.36 2.25
CA VAL A 76 4.24 1.85 1.20
C VAL A 76 4.35 0.34 1.03
N ALA A 77 5.57 -0.21 1.09
CA ALA A 77 5.79 -1.66 1.04
C ALA A 77 5.13 -2.37 2.24
N HIS A 78 5.21 -1.81 3.44
CA HIS A 78 4.58 -2.38 4.64
C HIS A 78 3.05 -2.34 4.60
N ASP A 79 2.47 -1.35 3.92
CA ASP A 79 1.03 -1.26 3.72
C ASP A 79 0.51 -2.29 2.71
N LEU A 80 1.25 -2.51 1.60
CA LEU A 80 0.81 -3.38 0.51
C LEU A 80 1.16 -4.86 0.71
N THR A 81 2.28 -5.14 1.38
CA THR A 81 2.87 -6.48 1.41
C THR A 81 3.09 -6.95 2.83
N ALA A 82 2.77 -8.21 3.11
CA ALA A 82 3.17 -8.93 4.31
C ALA A 82 3.35 -10.41 3.98
N ASP A 83 4.46 -10.74 3.30
CA ASP A 83 4.89 -12.13 3.18
C ASP A 83 5.46 -12.59 4.52
N ARG A 84 4.94 -13.69 5.06
CA ARG A 84 5.47 -14.34 6.28
C ARG A 84 5.95 -15.76 5.99
N SER A 85 6.17 -16.10 4.73
CA SER A 85 6.55 -17.44 4.31
C SER A 85 8.06 -17.65 4.51
N PRO A 86 8.49 -18.86 4.94
CA PRO A 86 9.90 -19.18 5.13
C PRO A 86 10.72 -18.93 3.85
N LEU A 87 11.98 -18.49 3.96
CA LEU A 87 12.96 -18.59 2.88
C LEU A 87 13.23 -20.08 2.63
N ARG A 88 12.57 -20.68 1.65
CA ARG A 88 12.93 -22.01 1.16
C ARG A 88 12.99 -22.00 -0.36
N ALA A 89 14.04 -22.61 -0.91
CA ALA A 89 14.13 -22.90 -2.32
C ALA A 89 12.86 -23.67 -2.75
N HIS A 90 12.23 -23.22 -3.85
CA HIS A 90 10.98 -23.79 -4.37
C HIS A 90 9.79 -23.64 -3.40
N THR A 91 9.54 -22.42 -2.93
CA THR A 91 8.31 -22.15 -2.16
C THR A 91 7.10 -22.34 -3.06
N ASP A 92 6.14 -23.16 -2.61
CA ASP A 92 4.86 -23.35 -3.27
C ASP A 92 4.10 -22.02 -3.32
N LEU A 93 3.90 -21.48 -4.54
CA LEU A 93 3.19 -20.24 -4.77
C LEU A 93 1.76 -20.29 -4.24
N ASP A 94 1.12 -21.47 -4.30
CA ASP A 94 -0.24 -21.66 -3.79
C ASP A 94 -0.30 -21.60 -2.26
N ALA A 95 0.86 -21.74 -1.59
CA ALA A 95 1.01 -21.59 -0.14
C ALA A 95 1.42 -20.17 0.29
N LEU A 96 1.90 -19.33 -0.64
CA LEU A 96 2.20 -17.92 -0.35
C LEU A 96 0.89 -17.16 -0.11
N ARG A 97 0.80 -16.48 1.02
CA ARG A 97 -0.32 -15.60 1.37
C ARG A 97 0.22 -14.24 1.74
N ASN A 98 -0.36 -13.21 1.14
CA ASN A 98 -0.11 -11.85 1.57
C ASN A 98 -1.04 -11.56 2.75
N MET A 99 -0.49 -11.37 3.95
CA MET A 99 -1.30 -11.08 5.13
C MET A 99 -1.88 -9.66 5.13
N ARG A 100 -1.63 -8.87 4.08
CA ARG A 100 -2.23 -7.56 3.83
C ARG A 100 -3.28 -7.64 2.75
N SER A 101 -4.26 -6.73 2.83
CA SER A 101 -5.04 -6.39 1.65
C SER A 101 -4.12 -5.75 0.59
N PRO A 102 -4.18 -6.17 -0.68
CA PRO A 102 -3.40 -5.56 -1.76
C PRO A 102 -3.98 -4.20 -2.15
N ARG A 103 -3.94 -3.25 -1.20
CA ARG A 103 -4.51 -1.90 -1.28
C ARG A 103 -3.63 -0.93 -0.49
N ALA A 104 -3.48 0.30 -1.01
CA ALA A 104 -2.82 1.38 -0.27
C ALA A 104 -3.85 2.10 0.62
N ASN A 105 -4.29 1.43 1.69
CA ASN A 105 -5.41 1.87 2.53
C ASN A 105 -5.02 2.18 3.99
N LEU A 106 -3.72 2.20 4.30
CA LEU A 106 -3.17 2.42 5.63
C LEU A 106 -3.62 1.37 6.65
N GLU A 107 -3.82 0.12 6.23
CA GLU A 107 -4.08 -1.01 7.14
C GLU A 107 -2.94 -1.18 8.16
N SER A 108 -1.71 -0.84 7.78
CA SER A 108 -0.55 -0.78 8.66
C SER A 108 -0.68 0.25 9.81
N LEU A 109 -1.46 1.33 9.61
CA LEU A 109 -1.76 2.35 10.60
C LEU A 109 -2.97 1.97 11.46
N TYR A 110 -4.07 1.59 10.82
CA TYR A 110 -5.37 1.41 11.47
C TYR A 110 -5.60 0.00 12.04
N GLY A 111 -4.78 -0.98 11.65
CA GLY A 111 -4.97 -2.39 11.99
C GLY A 111 -6.38 -2.87 11.58
N GLY A 112 -7.02 -3.65 12.45
CA GLY A 112 -8.41 -4.08 12.27
C GLY A 112 -9.48 -3.00 12.56
N GLY A 113 -9.10 -1.71 12.64
CA GLY A 113 -10.02 -0.63 13.00
C GLY A 113 -10.46 -0.66 14.47
N LEU A 114 -11.46 0.14 14.82
CA LEU A 114 -12.01 0.22 16.19
C LEU A 114 -12.52 -1.12 16.72
N ALA A 115 -13.03 -1.98 15.84
CA ALA A 115 -13.56 -3.30 16.22
C ALA A 115 -12.47 -4.36 16.33
N GLY A 116 -11.53 -4.42 15.39
CA GLY A 116 -10.51 -5.47 15.33
C GLY A 116 -9.22 -5.14 16.07
N SER A 117 -8.93 -3.86 16.34
CA SER A 117 -7.70 -3.43 17.03
C SER A 117 -7.96 -2.22 17.94
N PRO A 118 -8.90 -2.30 18.91
CA PRO A 118 -9.29 -1.17 19.75
C PRO A 118 -8.14 -0.57 20.59
N TYR A 119 -7.09 -1.35 20.86
CA TYR A 119 -5.91 -0.91 21.61
C TYR A 119 -5.04 0.12 20.86
N LEU A 120 -5.29 0.34 19.57
CA LEU A 120 -4.62 1.38 18.77
C LEU A 120 -5.26 2.76 18.93
N TYR A 121 -6.39 2.88 19.63
CA TYR A 121 -7.22 4.08 19.69
C TYR A 121 -7.34 4.61 21.11
N ARG A 122 -7.60 5.91 21.26
CA ARG A 122 -7.83 6.53 22.57
C ARG A 122 -9.17 6.08 23.13
N ARG A 123 -9.18 5.62 24.38
CA ARG A 123 -10.40 5.16 25.06
C ARG A 123 -11.46 6.27 25.21
N GLU A 124 -11.02 7.49 25.49
CA GLU A 124 -11.89 8.65 25.77
C GLU A 124 -12.32 9.39 24.50
N ASP A 125 -11.56 9.25 23.41
CA ASP A 125 -11.85 9.81 22.10
C ASP A 125 -11.51 8.76 21.03
N PRO A 126 -12.38 7.75 20.79
CA PRO A 126 -12.09 6.65 19.88
C PRO A 126 -11.92 7.08 18.42
N ALA A 127 -12.28 8.31 18.06
CA ALA A 127 -11.96 8.84 16.73
C ALA A 127 -10.45 9.05 16.54
N LYS A 128 -9.67 9.16 17.63
CA LYS A 128 -8.23 9.37 17.61
C LYS A 128 -7.43 8.09 17.85
N LEU A 129 -6.32 7.97 17.14
CA LEU A 129 -5.28 6.98 17.38
C LEU A 129 -4.52 7.31 18.67
N LEU A 130 -3.98 6.28 19.32
CA LEU A 130 -3.19 6.40 20.53
C LEU A 130 -1.84 7.05 20.22
N GLU A 131 -1.48 8.07 20.99
CA GLU A 131 -0.21 8.81 20.87
C GLU A 131 0.59 8.72 22.17
N ASN A 132 1.91 8.89 22.07
CA ASN A 132 2.83 8.92 23.21
C ASN A 132 3.98 9.91 22.97
N ASP A 133 3.74 11.21 23.16
CA ASP A 133 4.73 12.31 23.20
C ASP A 133 6.04 12.06 22.40
N GLY A 134 5.93 11.99 21.08
CA GLY A 134 7.10 11.91 20.18
C GLY A 134 7.64 10.50 19.92
N ASP A 135 7.08 9.47 20.56
CA ASP A 135 7.36 8.06 20.28
C ASP A 135 6.05 7.30 20.02
N LEU A 136 6.19 6.05 19.60
CA LEU A 136 5.09 5.10 19.53
C LEU A 136 4.59 4.77 20.94
N PRO A 137 3.27 4.55 21.12
CA PRO A 137 2.76 3.94 22.34
C PRO A 137 3.36 2.55 22.49
N ARG A 138 3.85 2.21 23.68
CA ARG A 138 4.48 0.93 23.97
C ARG A 138 3.82 0.26 25.16
N ASN A 139 3.77 -1.08 25.17
CA ASN A 139 3.35 -1.83 26.35
C ASN A 139 4.46 -1.83 27.44
N GLN A 140 4.18 -2.46 28.57
CA GLN A 140 5.11 -2.56 29.71
C GLN A 140 6.44 -3.27 29.39
N GLU A 141 6.49 -4.04 28.30
CA GLU A 141 7.69 -4.74 27.81
C GLU A 141 8.43 -3.93 26.71
N GLY A 142 7.99 -2.70 26.42
CA GLY A 142 8.58 -1.84 25.41
C GLY A 142 8.18 -2.13 23.96
N ILE A 143 7.24 -3.06 23.75
CA ILE A 143 6.73 -3.42 22.41
C ILE A 143 5.77 -2.34 21.92
N ALA A 144 6.00 -1.81 20.72
CA ALA A 144 5.13 -0.82 20.10
C ALA A 144 3.71 -1.37 19.85
N LEU A 145 2.71 -0.56 20.18
CA LEU A 145 1.29 -0.80 19.97
C LEU A 145 0.87 -0.18 18.64
N ILE A 146 1.17 -0.86 17.54
CA ILE A 146 0.96 -0.39 16.16
C ILE A 146 0.36 -1.49 15.29
N GLY A 147 -0.30 -1.11 14.18
CA GLY A 147 -0.96 -2.05 13.27
C GLY A 147 -0.01 -2.93 12.45
N ASP A 148 1.21 -2.46 12.20
CA ASP A 148 2.30 -3.27 11.63
C ASP A 148 3.55 -3.19 12.51
N PRO A 149 4.01 -4.28 13.15
CA PRO A 149 5.22 -4.24 13.98
C PRO A 149 6.48 -3.86 13.19
N ARG A 150 6.46 -4.00 11.85
CA ARG A 150 7.55 -3.60 10.97
C ARG A 150 7.77 -2.09 10.93
N ASN A 151 6.75 -1.30 11.26
CA ASN A 151 6.85 0.14 11.39
C ASN A 151 7.56 0.59 12.69
N ASP A 152 8.25 -0.32 13.40
CA ASP A 152 9.15 -0.03 14.52
C ASP A 152 10.57 -0.60 14.30
N VAL A 153 10.95 -0.94 13.05
CA VAL A 153 12.23 -1.62 12.75
C VAL A 153 13.48 -0.73 12.90
N HIS A 154 13.34 0.55 12.59
CA HIS A 154 14.34 1.59 12.84
C HIS A 154 13.66 2.92 13.08
N VAL A 155 14.38 3.87 13.66
CA VAL A 155 13.84 5.17 14.11
C VAL A 155 13.05 5.90 13.02
N PHE A 156 13.51 5.90 11.75
CA PHE A 156 12.74 6.53 10.66
C PHE A 156 11.34 5.93 10.47
N MET A 157 11.17 4.61 10.64
CA MET A 157 9.84 3.98 10.57
C MET A 157 8.99 4.30 11.79
N SER A 158 9.57 4.23 12.99
CA SER A 158 8.83 4.58 14.21
C SER A 158 8.33 6.03 14.15
N GLN A 159 9.19 6.96 13.72
CA GLN A 159 8.85 8.37 13.60
C GLN A 159 7.89 8.67 12.45
N MET A 160 7.98 7.96 11.33
CA MET A 160 7.02 8.12 10.22
C MET A 160 5.63 7.65 10.63
N GLN A 161 5.55 6.53 11.35
CA GLN A 161 4.32 6.04 11.96
C GLN A 161 3.74 7.08 12.95
N VAL A 162 4.56 7.70 13.81
CA VAL A 162 4.13 8.81 14.68
C VAL A 162 3.57 9.98 13.86
N ALA A 163 4.21 10.35 12.74
CA ALA A 163 3.74 11.42 11.88
C ALA A 163 2.35 11.12 11.28
N PHE A 164 2.12 9.89 10.81
CA PHE A 164 0.80 9.48 10.30
C PHE A 164 -0.27 9.43 11.40
N ILE A 165 0.06 8.98 12.61
CA ILE A 165 -0.85 9.02 13.78
C ILE A 165 -1.26 10.48 14.06
N ARG A 166 -0.29 11.39 14.15
CA ARG A 166 -0.53 12.82 14.40
C ARG A 166 -1.36 13.45 13.28
N ALA A 167 -1.07 13.12 12.02
CA ALA A 167 -1.83 13.61 10.87
C ALA A 167 -3.30 13.17 10.95
N HIS A 168 -3.58 11.91 11.29
CA HIS A 168 -4.95 11.43 11.52
C HIS A 168 -5.64 12.20 12.65
N ASN A 169 -4.99 12.35 13.79
CA ASN A 169 -5.57 13.01 14.96
C ASN A 169 -5.83 14.51 14.71
N LEU A 170 -4.97 15.15 13.92
CA LEU A 170 -5.18 16.53 13.47
C LEU A 170 -6.40 16.64 12.54
N LEU A 171 -6.58 15.68 11.62
CA LEU A 171 -7.77 15.62 10.75
C LEU A 171 -9.05 15.42 11.55
N VAL A 172 -9.03 14.59 12.60
CA VAL A 172 -10.16 14.43 13.52
C VAL A 172 -10.53 15.77 14.17
N ASP A 173 -9.55 16.49 14.72
CA ASP A 173 -9.80 17.79 15.35
C ASP A 173 -10.33 18.82 14.35
N ARG A 174 -9.80 18.82 13.13
CA ARG A 174 -10.26 19.70 12.06
C ARG A 174 -11.70 19.41 11.67
N LEU A 175 -12.04 18.14 11.42
CA LEU A 175 -13.39 17.72 11.02
C LEU A 175 -14.41 17.99 12.13
N ARG A 176 -14.00 17.80 13.39
CA ARG A 176 -14.81 18.17 14.57
C ARG A 176 -15.07 19.67 14.63
N ALA A 177 -14.05 20.49 14.36
CA ALA A 177 -14.23 21.94 14.27
C ALA A 177 -15.12 22.37 13.09
N ASP A 178 -15.12 21.60 12.00
CA ASP A 178 -16.00 21.79 10.84
C ASP A 178 -17.44 21.27 11.07
N GLY A 179 -17.73 20.69 12.25
CA GLY A 179 -19.07 20.30 12.68
C GLY A 179 -19.49 18.88 12.29
N ILE A 180 -18.56 18.02 11.85
CA ILE A 180 -18.82 16.60 11.61
C ILE A 180 -19.16 15.91 12.94
N GLY A 181 -20.20 15.09 12.94
CA GLY A 181 -20.67 14.40 14.15
C GLY A 181 -19.69 13.33 14.66
N ASP A 182 -19.63 13.12 15.97
CA ASP A 182 -18.66 12.21 16.60
C ASP A 182 -18.67 10.78 16.03
N ALA A 183 -19.83 10.28 15.63
CA ALA A 183 -19.99 8.96 15.03
C ALA A 183 -19.33 8.83 13.65
N GLU A 184 -19.14 9.94 12.94
CA GLU A 184 -18.60 9.98 11.57
C GLU A 184 -17.11 10.35 11.55
N LEU A 185 -16.59 11.01 12.59
CA LEU A 185 -15.23 11.56 12.65
C LEU A 185 -14.15 10.57 12.24
N PHE A 186 -14.18 9.36 12.79
CA PHE A 186 -13.16 8.35 12.50
C PHE A 186 -13.16 7.98 11.01
N GLY A 187 -14.34 7.70 10.45
CA GLY A 187 -14.48 7.28 9.05
C GLY A 187 -14.04 8.38 8.09
N GLU A 188 -14.43 9.62 8.38
CA GLU A 188 -14.09 10.81 7.59
C GLU A 188 -12.59 11.13 7.67
N ALA A 189 -11.99 11.14 8.87
CA ALA A 189 -10.56 11.37 9.05
C ALA A 189 -9.71 10.26 8.41
N ARG A 190 -10.14 9.00 8.56
CA ARG A 190 -9.49 7.86 7.91
C ARG A 190 -9.53 8.01 6.39
N ARG A 191 -10.70 8.30 5.82
CA ARG A 191 -10.84 8.50 4.37
C ARG A 191 -9.95 9.63 3.88
N ALA A 192 -9.96 10.78 4.55
CA ALA A 192 -9.15 11.93 4.17
C ALA A 192 -7.65 11.61 4.17
N LEU A 193 -7.14 10.96 5.22
CA LEU A 193 -5.72 10.59 5.29
C LEU A 193 -5.35 9.51 4.27
N THR A 194 -6.19 8.48 4.09
CA THR A 194 -5.96 7.43 3.09
C THR A 194 -5.91 8.02 1.68
N TRP A 195 -6.81 8.95 1.34
CA TRP A 195 -6.78 9.63 0.04
C TRP A 195 -5.56 10.51 -0.13
N HIS A 196 -5.14 11.23 0.90
CA HIS A 196 -3.91 12.02 0.86
C HIS A 196 -2.68 11.14 0.61
N TYR A 197 -2.58 10.02 1.34
CA TYR A 197 -1.52 9.03 1.15
C TYR A 197 -1.49 8.45 -0.27
N GLN A 198 -2.64 8.04 -0.81
CA GLN A 198 -2.76 7.57 -2.19
C GLN A 198 -2.41 8.66 -3.21
N TRP A 199 -2.81 9.91 -2.94
CA TRP A 199 -2.48 11.05 -3.78
C TRP A 199 -0.96 11.29 -3.81
N LEU A 200 -0.28 11.26 -2.65
CA LEU A 200 1.18 11.34 -2.57
C LEU A 200 1.86 10.23 -3.36
N ILE A 201 1.37 8.99 -3.26
CA ILE A 201 1.92 7.86 -4.03
C ILE A 201 1.86 8.16 -5.54
N VAL A 202 0.71 8.58 -6.04
CA VAL A 202 0.46 8.71 -7.49
C VAL A 202 1.04 10.00 -8.07
N ASN A 203 1.02 11.10 -7.32
CA ASN A 203 1.32 12.44 -7.86
C ASN A 203 2.70 12.96 -7.48
N GLU A 204 3.35 12.39 -6.46
CA GLU A 204 4.69 12.81 -6.05
C GLU A 204 5.68 11.65 -6.09
N PHE A 205 5.40 10.57 -5.36
CA PHE A 205 6.32 9.45 -5.22
C PHE A 205 6.57 8.72 -6.55
N LEU A 206 5.51 8.30 -7.25
CA LEU A 206 5.64 7.59 -8.52
C LEU A 206 6.33 8.45 -9.60
N PRO A 207 5.92 9.71 -9.86
CA PRO A 207 6.61 10.54 -10.85
C PRO A 207 8.09 10.76 -10.57
N ASN A 208 8.46 10.92 -9.30
CA ASN A 208 9.87 11.01 -8.91
C ASN A 208 10.62 9.69 -9.11
N LEU A 209 9.96 8.56 -8.85
CA LEU A 209 10.58 7.23 -8.90
C LEU A 209 10.72 6.65 -10.31
N VAL A 210 9.79 6.94 -11.22
CA VAL A 210 9.74 6.29 -12.54
C VAL A 210 9.68 7.26 -13.72
N GLY A 211 9.67 8.57 -13.45
CA GLY A 211 9.54 9.61 -14.47
C GLY A 211 8.08 9.91 -14.85
N MET A 212 7.84 11.17 -15.24
CA MET A 212 6.49 11.65 -15.56
C MET A 212 5.98 11.06 -16.89
N GLU A 213 6.89 10.68 -17.79
CA GLU A 213 6.58 10.08 -19.08
C GLU A 213 5.80 8.77 -18.91
N LEU A 214 6.27 7.89 -18.03
CA LEU A 214 5.60 6.62 -17.75
C LEU A 214 4.25 6.83 -17.07
N ILE A 215 4.15 7.79 -16.15
CA ILE A 215 2.88 8.10 -15.47
C ILE A 215 1.84 8.66 -16.46
N ASN A 216 2.25 9.53 -17.38
CA ASN A 216 1.39 10.03 -18.43
C ASN A 216 0.94 8.94 -19.40
N GLU A 217 1.83 7.99 -19.73
CA GLU A 217 1.49 6.81 -20.51
C GLU A 217 0.41 5.99 -19.78
N LEU A 218 0.63 5.63 -18.52
CA LEU A 218 -0.34 4.86 -17.72
C LEU A 218 -1.68 5.56 -17.58
N ALA A 219 -1.70 6.87 -17.41
CA ALA A 219 -2.93 7.65 -17.38
C ALA A 219 -3.69 7.63 -18.71
N THR A 220 -2.99 7.43 -19.83
CA THR A 220 -3.56 7.44 -21.19
C THR A 220 -3.97 6.05 -21.65
N THR A 221 -3.10 5.05 -21.47
CA THR A 221 -3.27 3.69 -22.02
C THR A 221 -3.76 2.69 -20.98
N GLY A 222 -3.67 3.03 -19.69
CA GLY A 222 -3.80 2.06 -18.60
C GLY A 222 -2.57 1.15 -18.46
N ALA A 223 -2.62 0.26 -17.47
CA ALA A 223 -1.61 -0.77 -17.27
C ALA A 223 -1.64 -1.79 -18.43
N ARG A 224 -0.46 -2.18 -18.93
CA ARG A 224 -0.33 -3.14 -20.04
C ARG A 224 -0.15 -4.57 -19.56
N PHE A 225 0.49 -4.76 -18.41
CA PHE A 225 0.91 -6.07 -17.90
C PHE A 225 0.27 -6.42 -16.57
N TYR A 226 0.05 -5.44 -15.68
CA TYR A 226 -0.67 -5.69 -14.43
C TYR A 226 -2.18 -5.63 -14.65
N ASN A 227 -2.82 -6.80 -14.69
CA ASN A 227 -4.27 -6.93 -14.77
C ASN A 227 -4.82 -7.73 -13.59
N PRO A 228 -5.45 -7.08 -12.59
CA PRO A 228 -6.01 -7.78 -11.44
C PRO A 228 -7.37 -8.46 -11.71
N GLU A 229 -7.98 -8.34 -12.89
CA GLU A 229 -9.29 -8.95 -13.23
C GLU A 229 -10.36 -8.87 -12.11
N HIS A 230 -10.42 -7.73 -11.41
CA HIS A 230 -11.30 -7.39 -10.27
C HIS A 230 -10.88 -7.93 -8.88
N GLU A 231 -9.82 -8.72 -8.78
CA GLU A 231 -9.24 -9.16 -7.50
C GLU A 231 -7.75 -8.76 -7.44
N PRO A 232 -7.43 -7.59 -6.84
CA PRO A 232 -6.07 -7.12 -6.71
C PRO A 232 -5.18 -8.17 -6.03
N PHE A 233 -3.94 -8.26 -6.50
CA PHE A 233 -2.92 -9.13 -5.95
C PHE A 233 -1.56 -8.42 -6.00
N ILE A 234 -0.60 -8.87 -5.22
CA ILE A 234 0.77 -8.35 -5.29
C ILE A 234 1.62 -9.29 -6.15
N PRO A 235 2.20 -8.85 -7.28
CA PRO A 235 3.11 -9.68 -8.03
C PRO A 235 4.44 -9.91 -7.30
N LEU A 236 5.02 -11.09 -7.48
CA LEU A 236 6.34 -11.40 -6.90
C LEU A 236 7.45 -10.60 -7.59
N GLU A 237 7.31 -10.29 -8.86
CA GLU A 237 8.23 -9.41 -9.59
C GLU A 237 8.26 -8.00 -9.00
N PHE A 238 7.14 -7.56 -8.40
CA PHE A 238 7.06 -6.33 -7.63
C PHE A 238 7.67 -6.50 -6.24
N ALA A 239 7.17 -7.46 -5.44
CA ALA A 239 7.54 -7.58 -4.03
C ALA A 239 8.98 -8.07 -3.78
N ASP A 240 9.46 -8.99 -4.62
CA ASP A 240 10.73 -9.68 -4.45
C ASP A 240 11.82 -9.24 -5.41
N ALA A 241 11.53 -8.28 -6.31
CA ALA A 241 12.54 -7.63 -7.12
C ALA A 241 12.33 -6.11 -7.23
N ALA A 242 11.36 -5.64 -8.02
CA ALA A 242 11.33 -4.25 -8.45
C ALA A 242 11.16 -3.25 -7.30
N TYR A 243 10.32 -3.55 -6.30
CA TYR A 243 10.06 -2.67 -5.17
C TYR A 243 11.11 -2.78 -4.05
N ARG A 244 12.17 -3.58 -4.24
CA ARG A 244 13.36 -3.65 -3.36
C ARG A 244 14.46 -2.68 -3.76
N TYR A 245 14.23 -1.83 -4.77
CA TYR A 245 15.16 -0.79 -5.20
C TYR A 245 15.60 0.13 -4.05
N GLY A 246 14.70 0.38 -3.10
CA GLY A 246 14.93 1.30 -1.98
C GLY A 246 16.12 0.90 -1.10
N HIS A 247 16.49 -0.39 -1.06
CA HIS A 247 17.67 -0.85 -0.33
C HIS A 247 18.97 -0.22 -0.85
N SER A 248 19.08 -0.02 -2.17
CA SER A 248 20.25 0.62 -2.80
C SER A 248 20.27 2.14 -2.56
N GLN A 249 19.14 2.75 -2.18
CA GLN A 249 19.02 4.18 -1.89
C GLN A 249 19.34 4.56 -0.44
N ILE A 250 19.51 3.58 0.44
CA ILE A 250 19.89 3.83 1.83
C ILE A 250 21.35 4.30 1.89
N ARG A 251 21.57 5.38 2.66
CA ARG A 251 22.91 5.92 2.91
C ARG A 251 23.61 5.12 4.01
N GLN A 252 24.94 5.18 4.01
CA GLN A 252 25.72 4.63 5.12
C GLN A 252 25.47 5.38 6.44
N VAL A 253 25.25 6.70 6.41
CA VAL A 253 24.95 7.51 7.60
C VAL A 253 23.95 8.62 7.35
N TYR A 254 23.23 9.01 8.42
CA TYR A 254 22.20 10.04 8.44
C TYR A 254 22.34 10.97 9.63
N GLN A 255 22.06 12.25 9.43
CA GLN A 255 21.87 13.22 10.50
C GLN A 255 20.37 13.31 10.85
N LEU A 256 20.03 13.12 12.13
CA LEU A 256 18.62 13.17 12.60
C LEU A 256 18.17 14.55 13.05
N GLN A 257 19.10 15.34 13.59
CA GLN A 257 18.87 16.66 14.15
C GLN A 257 19.93 17.62 13.62
N ARG A 258 19.56 18.89 13.42
CA ARG A 258 20.47 19.89 12.85
C ARG A 258 21.71 20.04 13.72
N ASP A 259 22.87 20.03 13.08
CA ASP A 259 24.19 20.06 13.74
C ASP A 259 24.46 18.87 14.70
N GLY A 260 23.63 17.82 14.61
CA GLY A 260 23.79 16.58 15.36
C GLY A 260 24.77 15.60 14.72
N PRO A 261 25.11 14.50 15.43
CA PRO A 261 25.96 13.44 14.91
C PRO A 261 25.31 12.68 13.74
N LEU A 262 26.17 11.96 13.00
CA LEU A 262 25.80 11.07 11.91
C LEU A 262 25.69 9.63 12.42
N TYR A 263 24.62 8.93 12.06
CA TYR A 263 24.35 7.56 12.49
C TYR A 263 24.08 6.64 11.29
N PRO A 264 24.63 5.42 11.25
CA PRO A 264 24.16 4.40 10.32
C PRO A 264 22.77 3.90 10.71
N VAL A 265 21.98 3.45 9.73
CA VAL A 265 20.64 2.89 10.00
C VAL A 265 20.73 1.71 10.96
N PHE A 266 21.74 0.86 10.77
CA PHE A 266 22.07 -0.21 11.68
C PHE A 266 23.56 -0.18 12.03
N PRO A 267 23.91 -0.50 13.29
CA PRO A 267 23.00 -0.84 14.40
C PRO A 267 22.42 0.38 15.14
N ASP A 268 22.93 1.59 14.91
CA ASP A 268 22.71 2.77 15.77
C ASP A 268 21.26 3.29 15.80
N LEU A 269 20.57 3.24 14.65
CA LEU A 269 19.19 3.69 14.54
C LEU A 269 18.16 2.55 14.62
N ILE A 270 18.57 1.40 15.17
CA ILE A 270 17.66 0.29 15.41
C ILE A 270 16.45 0.73 16.24
N GLY A 271 15.27 0.23 15.86
CA GLY A 271 14.01 0.47 16.54
C GLY A 271 13.74 -0.56 17.63
N PHE A 272 12.49 -0.95 17.81
CA PHE A 272 12.02 -1.87 18.86
C PHE A 272 12.41 -1.43 20.29
N CYS A 273 12.68 -0.15 20.45
CA CYS A 273 13.08 0.51 21.67
C CYS A 273 12.64 1.97 21.63
N PRO A 274 12.54 2.64 22.80
CA PRO A 274 12.14 4.04 22.84
C PRO A 274 13.04 4.94 21.98
N VAL A 275 12.43 5.91 21.28
CA VAL A 275 13.16 6.82 20.38
C VAL A 275 14.19 7.65 21.15
N GLY A 276 13.82 8.20 22.30
CA GLY A 276 14.73 8.99 23.13
C GLY A 276 15.14 10.31 22.45
N ASP A 277 16.44 10.62 22.46
CA ASP A 277 17.04 11.80 21.83
C ASP A 277 17.21 11.68 20.30
N ARG A 278 16.74 10.57 19.71
CA ARG A 278 16.83 10.26 18.28
C ARG A 278 15.58 10.69 17.50
N GLU A 279 14.86 11.71 17.96
CA GLU A 279 13.74 12.29 17.19
C GLU A 279 14.24 12.75 15.81
N VAL A 280 13.40 12.62 14.78
CA VAL A 280 13.78 12.95 13.40
C VAL A 280 13.28 14.33 13.03
N ASP A 281 14.19 15.26 12.71
CA ASP A 281 13.86 16.49 11.99
C ASP A 281 13.63 16.16 10.51
N TRP A 282 12.36 16.00 10.13
CA TRP A 282 11.96 15.66 8.76
C TRP A 282 12.43 16.69 7.71
N SER A 283 12.75 17.93 8.10
CA SER A 283 13.32 18.92 7.17
C SER A 283 14.75 18.61 6.74
N LEU A 284 15.41 17.64 7.39
CA LEU A 284 16.69 17.09 6.96
C LEU A 284 16.56 15.94 5.97
N LEU A 285 15.35 15.40 5.77
CA LEU A 285 15.10 14.27 4.87
C LEU A 285 14.21 14.61 3.67
N PHE A 286 13.40 15.66 3.78
CA PHE A 286 12.56 16.19 2.70
C PHE A 286 12.78 17.70 2.58
N ASP A 287 12.84 18.23 1.36
CA ASP A 287 13.01 19.65 1.11
C ASP A 287 11.74 20.39 1.55
N VAL A 288 11.93 21.39 2.42
CA VAL A 288 10.85 22.26 2.89
C VAL A 288 11.12 23.68 2.40
N PRO A 289 10.16 24.36 1.73
CA PRO A 289 10.34 25.73 1.27
C PRO A 289 10.83 26.67 2.39
N GLY A 290 11.91 27.40 2.12
CA GLY A 290 12.52 28.31 3.11
C GLY A 290 13.44 27.64 4.14
N ARG A 291 13.65 26.32 4.06
CA ARG A 291 14.68 25.59 4.82
C ARG A 291 15.88 25.27 3.93
N PRO A 292 17.07 24.98 4.53
CA PRO A 292 18.18 24.40 3.78
C PRO A 292 17.76 23.10 3.07
N ARG A 293 18.47 22.78 1.97
CA ARG A 293 18.27 21.54 1.22
C ARG A 293 18.44 20.33 2.14
N ALA A 294 17.53 19.36 2.04
CA ALA A 294 17.60 18.11 2.79
C ALA A 294 18.74 17.20 2.29
N GLN A 295 19.11 16.22 3.13
CA GLN A 295 19.97 15.11 2.75
C GLN A 295 19.39 14.39 1.53
N ARG A 296 20.27 13.83 0.70
CA ARG A 296 19.89 13.11 -0.52
C ARG A 296 20.03 11.61 -0.36
N ALA A 297 19.25 10.83 -1.08
CA ALA A 297 19.39 9.38 -1.10
C ALA A 297 20.70 8.97 -1.77
N LYS A 298 21.13 7.75 -1.53
CA LYS A 298 22.19 7.12 -2.34
C LYS A 298 21.62 6.80 -3.74
N PRO A 299 22.42 6.87 -4.82
CA PRO A 299 22.01 6.39 -6.14
C PRO A 299 21.63 4.90 -6.12
N ILE A 300 20.66 4.53 -6.96
CA ILE A 300 20.32 3.13 -7.25
C ILE A 300 21.39 2.58 -8.20
N ASP A 301 22.32 1.79 -7.67
CA ASP A 301 23.51 1.34 -8.42
C ASP A 301 23.80 -0.15 -8.35
N GLY A 302 23.00 -0.92 -7.60
CA GLY A 302 23.25 -2.36 -7.38
C GLY A 302 24.10 -2.67 -6.16
N GLN A 303 24.59 -1.64 -5.46
CA GLN A 303 25.39 -1.74 -4.25
C GLN A 303 24.62 -1.23 -3.03
N LEU A 304 24.86 -1.86 -1.90
CA LEU A 304 24.25 -1.54 -0.60
C LEU A 304 25.33 -1.06 0.38
N PRO A 305 25.00 -0.12 1.29
CA PRO A 305 25.92 0.33 2.33
C PRO A 305 26.24 -0.79 3.33
N ARG A 306 27.40 -0.69 4.00
CA ARG A 306 27.82 -1.65 5.04
C ARG A 306 26.74 -1.91 6.08
N SER A 307 25.97 -0.89 6.48
CA SER A 307 24.86 -1.05 7.43
C SER A 307 23.75 -2.02 6.99
N LEU A 308 23.67 -2.35 5.69
CA LEU A 308 22.74 -3.34 5.14
C LEU A 308 23.43 -4.62 4.67
N MET A 309 24.75 -4.59 4.45
CA MET A 309 25.55 -5.79 4.18
C MET A 309 25.86 -6.58 5.47
N GLU A 310 25.85 -5.91 6.62
CA GLU A 310 26.18 -6.47 7.93
C GLU A 310 25.05 -6.25 8.95
N LEU A 311 23.85 -6.78 8.66
CA LEU A 311 22.71 -6.63 9.56
C LEU A 311 22.99 -7.25 10.96
N PRO A 312 22.60 -6.56 12.05
CA PRO A 312 22.81 -7.07 13.40
C PRO A 312 21.86 -8.23 13.71
N GLU A 313 22.26 -9.10 14.65
CA GLU A 313 21.46 -10.25 15.10
C GLU A 313 20.07 -9.85 15.62
N ALA A 314 19.97 -8.67 16.23
CA ALA A 314 18.69 -8.11 16.68
C ALA A 314 17.68 -7.91 15.54
N ILE A 315 18.13 -7.89 14.28
CA ILE A 315 17.30 -7.76 13.08
C ILE A 315 17.13 -9.10 12.36
N THR A 316 18.21 -9.88 12.26
CA THR A 316 18.20 -11.15 11.52
C THR A 316 17.74 -12.35 12.34
N GLY A 317 17.74 -12.25 13.66
CA GLY A 317 17.78 -13.41 14.54
C GLY A 317 19.13 -14.12 14.49
N ALA A 318 19.29 -15.18 15.29
CA ALA A 318 20.46 -16.06 15.23
C ALA A 318 20.49 -16.80 13.90
N LEU A 319 21.62 -16.75 13.20
CA LEU A 319 21.82 -17.36 11.88
C LEU A 319 22.96 -18.38 11.94
N ASP A 320 22.77 -19.52 11.28
CA ASP A 320 23.82 -20.54 11.11
C ASP A 320 24.87 -20.12 10.08
N ASP A 321 24.51 -19.24 9.14
CA ASP A 321 25.39 -18.71 8.10
C ASP A 321 25.42 -17.17 8.13
N ALA A 322 26.63 -16.63 8.21
CA ALA A 322 26.91 -15.20 8.31
C ALA A 322 26.52 -14.42 7.05
N ALA A 323 26.43 -15.07 5.89
CA ALA A 323 26.03 -14.42 4.65
C ALA A 323 24.58 -13.92 4.65
N TYR A 324 23.70 -14.59 5.40
CA TYR A 324 22.34 -14.12 5.63
C TYR A 324 22.27 -12.82 6.45
N ARG A 325 23.39 -12.29 6.95
CA ARG A 325 23.43 -10.92 7.48
C ARG A 325 23.39 -9.88 6.36
N SER A 326 23.75 -10.23 5.14
CA SER A 326 23.65 -9.33 4.00
C SER A 326 22.23 -9.27 3.47
N LEU A 327 21.67 -8.06 3.40
CA LEU A 327 20.38 -7.85 2.76
C LEU A 327 20.41 -8.15 1.26
N ALA A 328 21.54 -7.87 0.58
CA ALA A 328 21.69 -8.16 -0.84
C ALA A 328 21.64 -9.67 -1.14
N ALA A 329 22.32 -10.49 -0.32
CA ALA A 329 22.26 -11.94 -0.45
C ALA A 329 20.81 -12.46 -0.29
N ARG A 330 20.09 -11.94 0.70
CA ARG A 330 18.69 -12.29 0.97
C ARG A 330 17.75 -11.88 -0.16
N ASP A 331 17.96 -10.74 -0.79
CA ASP A 331 17.18 -10.28 -1.94
C ASP A 331 17.38 -11.20 -3.15
N LEU A 332 18.63 -11.55 -3.46
CA LEU A 332 18.98 -12.47 -4.54
C LEU A 332 18.39 -13.88 -4.31
N GLU A 333 18.59 -14.43 -3.12
CA GLU A 333 18.08 -15.76 -2.75
C GLU A 333 16.55 -15.79 -2.71
N ARG A 334 15.89 -14.71 -2.24
CA ARG A 334 14.42 -14.62 -2.29
C ARG A 334 13.92 -14.63 -3.73
N GLY A 335 14.58 -13.90 -4.62
CA GLY A 335 14.25 -13.90 -6.04
C GLY A 335 14.34 -15.30 -6.66
N GLN A 336 15.41 -16.04 -6.37
CA GLN A 336 15.55 -17.43 -6.82
C GLN A 336 14.53 -18.37 -6.15
N GLY A 337 14.37 -18.28 -4.83
CA GLY A 337 13.45 -19.14 -4.06
C GLY A 337 11.99 -18.96 -4.43
N THR A 338 11.62 -17.77 -4.91
CA THR A 338 10.30 -17.45 -5.46
C THR A 338 10.24 -17.58 -6.97
N GLY A 339 11.29 -18.06 -7.64
CA GLY A 339 11.29 -18.37 -9.08
C GLY A 339 11.06 -17.15 -9.99
N LEU A 340 11.67 -16.01 -9.69
CA LEU A 340 11.62 -14.84 -10.56
C LEU A 340 12.36 -15.09 -11.89
N PRO A 341 11.88 -14.52 -13.01
CA PRO A 341 12.60 -14.56 -14.28
C PRO A 341 13.86 -13.68 -14.24
N SER A 342 14.68 -13.74 -15.28
CA SER A 342 15.79 -12.80 -15.47
C SER A 342 15.29 -11.42 -15.91
N GLY A 343 16.10 -10.40 -15.63
CA GLY A 343 15.81 -9.05 -16.11
C GLY A 343 15.81 -8.95 -17.64
N GLU A 344 16.70 -9.68 -18.31
CA GLU A 344 16.75 -9.76 -19.77
C GLU A 344 15.49 -10.40 -20.35
N ALA A 345 14.94 -11.45 -19.72
CA ALA A 345 13.69 -12.06 -20.16
C ALA A 345 12.50 -11.10 -20.01
N VAL A 346 12.42 -10.36 -18.90
CA VAL A 346 11.38 -9.34 -18.68
C VAL A 346 11.53 -8.20 -19.68
N ALA A 347 12.73 -7.67 -19.89
CA ALA A 347 13.00 -6.60 -20.85
C ALA A 347 12.50 -6.99 -22.26
N ARG A 348 12.86 -8.20 -22.72
CA ARG A 348 12.39 -8.74 -24.01
C ARG A 348 10.87 -8.87 -24.09
N LEU A 349 10.22 -9.32 -23.01
CA LEU A 349 8.76 -9.48 -22.97
C LEU A 349 8.04 -8.13 -23.06
N ILE A 350 8.51 -7.12 -22.33
CA ILE A 350 7.85 -5.80 -22.29
C ILE A 350 8.23 -4.91 -23.48
N GLY A 351 9.20 -5.34 -24.30
CA GLY A 351 9.70 -4.62 -25.47
C GLY A 351 10.73 -3.53 -25.15
N ALA A 352 11.37 -3.60 -23.97
CA ALA A 352 12.45 -2.70 -23.58
C ALA A 352 13.79 -3.15 -24.18
N ASP A 353 14.71 -2.19 -24.38
CA ASP A 353 16.06 -2.49 -24.83
C ASP A 353 16.83 -3.25 -23.74
N VAL A 354 17.30 -4.45 -24.05
CA VAL A 354 18.07 -5.27 -23.09
C VAL A 354 19.41 -4.59 -22.78
N LEU A 355 19.74 -4.44 -21.50
CA LEU A 355 21.06 -3.96 -21.06
C LEU A 355 22.19 -4.77 -21.69
N SER A 356 23.17 -4.05 -22.21
CA SER A 356 24.44 -4.62 -22.65
C SER A 356 25.29 -5.08 -21.47
N GLU A 357 26.29 -5.91 -21.74
CA GLU A 357 27.19 -6.43 -20.72
C GLU A 357 28.04 -5.32 -20.06
N ASP A 358 28.29 -4.22 -20.77
CA ASP A 358 28.98 -3.04 -20.24
C ASP A 358 28.05 -2.21 -19.34
N GLU A 359 26.77 -2.10 -19.66
CA GLU A 359 25.78 -1.42 -18.78
C GLU A 359 25.56 -2.22 -17.49
N LEU A 360 25.49 -3.54 -17.58
CA LEU A 360 25.39 -4.42 -16.40
C LEU A 360 26.62 -4.27 -15.50
N ASP A 361 27.83 -4.12 -16.06
CA ASP A 361 29.12 -4.03 -15.36
C ASP A 361 29.43 -5.22 -14.41
N LEU A 362 28.80 -6.38 -14.61
CA LEU A 362 29.00 -7.58 -13.78
C LEU A 362 30.15 -8.49 -14.28
N ARG A 363 30.68 -8.22 -15.48
CA ARG A 363 31.74 -9.04 -16.10
C ARG A 363 33.06 -9.00 -15.35
N ARG A 364 33.36 -7.88 -14.67
CA ARG A 364 34.57 -7.71 -13.87
C ARG A 364 34.63 -8.73 -12.72
N ASP A 365 33.47 -9.16 -12.25
CA ASP A 365 33.26 -10.17 -11.22
C ASP A 365 33.06 -11.58 -11.79
N GLY A 366 33.30 -11.76 -13.09
CA GLY A 366 33.21 -13.05 -13.78
C GLY A 366 31.79 -13.50 -14.15
N TRP A 367 30.79 -12.61 -14.04
CA TRP A 367 29.41 -12.93 -14.40
C TRP A 367 29.22 -13.08 -15.92
N LYS A 368 28.52 -14.13 -16.34
CA LYS A 368 28.29 -14.47 -17.77
C LYS A 368 26.89 -15.04 -18.05
N ARG A 369 25.98 -14.93 -17.08
CA ARG A 369 24.61 -15.46 -17.17
C ARG A 369 23.63 -14.30 -17.32
N GLU A 370 22.38 -14.62 -17.65
CA GLU A 370 21.29 -13.68 -17.44
C GLU A 370 21.22 -13.27 -15.96
N THR A 371 20.72 -12.06 -15.71
CA THR A 371 20.86 -11.36 -14.44
C THR A 371 19.60 -11.53 -13.58
N PRO A 372 19.72 -11.79 -12.27
CA PRO A 372 18.59 -11.76 -11.35
C PRO A 372 17.79 -10.46 -11.49
N LEU A 373 16.46 -10.56 -11.58
CA LEU A 373 15.59 -9.41 -11.88
C LEU A 373 15.85 -8.20 -10.98
N TRP A 374 16.01 -8.43 -9.66
CA TRP A 374 16.35 -7.37 -8.71
C TRP A 374 17.62 -6.62 -9.12
N LEU A 375 18.73 -7.34 -9.30
CA LEU A 375 20.01 -6.74 -9.64
C LEU A 375 19.98 -6.07 -11.02
N TYR A 376 19.31 -6.69 -12.00
CA TYR A 376 19.12 -6.08 -13.33
C TYR A 376 18.46 -4.71 -13.23
N ILE A 377 17.39 -4.58 -12.43
CA ILE A 377 16.67 -3.32 -12.24
C ILE A 377 17.57 -2.25 -11.61
N LEU A 378 18.42 -2.63 -10.65
CA LEU A 378 19.35 -1.67 -10.05
C LEU A 378 20.42 -1.21 -11.05
N ARG A 379 20.95 -2.15 -11.86
CA ARG A 379 21.92 -1.82 -12.91
C ARG A 379 21.31 -1.00 -14.04
N GLU A 380 20.04 -1.25 -14.38
CA GLU A 380 19.28 -0.46 -15.34
C GLU A 380 19.19 0.99 -14.90
N SER A 381 18.83 1.22 -13.64
CA SER A 381 18.79 2.55 -13.05
C SER A 381 20.17 3.24 -13.07
N ALA A 382 21.22 2.51 -12.67
CA ALA A 382 22.59 3.03 -12.68
C ALA A 382 23.05 3.48 -14.08
N ALA A 383 22.81 2.62 -15.08
CA ALA A 383 23.34 2.79 -16.42
C ALA A 383 22.57 3.82 -17.25
N ARG A 384 21.24 3.88 -17.10
CA ARG A 384 20.37 4.67 -17.97
C ARG A 384 19.74 5.87 -17.29
N GLU A 385 19.72 5.88 -15.96
CA GLU A 385 19.02 6.90 -15.16
C GLU A 385 19.90 7.55 -14.09
N GLU A 386 21.22 7.39 -14.17
CA GLU A 386 22.20 7.92 -13.22
C GLU A 386 21.94 7.49 -11.76
N GLY A 387 21.14 6.43 -11.56
CA GLY A 387 20.68 5.98 -10.24
C GLY A 387 19.64 6.88 -9.57
N ASP A 388 19.08 7.88 -10.28
CA ASP A 388 18.09 8.82 -9.74
C ASP A 388 16.66 8.26 -9.76
N ARG A 389 16.33 7.41 -10.73
CA ARG A 389 15.00 6.81 -10.91
C ARG A 389 15.09 5.41 -11.50
N LEU A 390 14.03 4.62 -11.41
CA LEU A 390 13.98 3.32 -12.04
C LEU A 390 13.98 3.45 -13.56
N GLY A 391 14.66 2.51 -14.22
CA GLY A 391 14.61 2.38 -15.68
C GLY A 391 13.30 1.73 -16.15
N GLU A 392 13.26 1.35 -17.43
CA GLU A 392 12.03 0.90 -18.08
C GLU A 392 11.45 -0.37 -17.46
N VAL A 393 12.27 -1.40 -17.18
CA VAL A 393 11.82 -2.65 -16.58
C VAL A 393 11.32 -2.43 -15.16
N GLY A 394 12.16 -1.85 -14.30
CA GLY A 394 11.81 -1.60 -12.91
C GLY A 394 10.62 -0.65 -12.76
N GLY A 395 10.65 0.44 -13.51
CA GLY A 395 9.63 1.48 -13.49
C GLY A 395 8.28 0.95 -13.95
N ARG A 396 8.23 0.15 -15.03
CA ARG A 396 7.00 -0.48 -15.52
C ARG A 396 6.33 -1.36 -14.48
N ILE A 397 7.10 -2.25 -13.85
CA ILE A 397 6.60 -3.16 -12.80
C ILE A 397 6.04 -2.34 -11.63
N VAL A 398 6.81 -1.38 -11.13
CA VAL A 398 6.42 -0.59 -9.94
C VAL A 398 5.20 0.28 -10.22
N ALA A 399 5.21 1.01 -11.34
CA ALA A 399 4.17 1.97 -11.65
C ALA A 399 2.83 1.29 -11.95
N GLU A 400 2.83 0.19 -12.72
CA GLU A 400 1.60 -0.53 -13.02
C GLU A 400 0.98 -1.19 -11.81
N VAL A 401 1.79 -1.77 -10.90
CA VAL A 401 1.28 -2.40 -9.68
C VAL A 401 0.74 -1.34 -8.73
N LEU A 402 1.52 -0.29 -8.39
CA LEU A 402 1.07 0.74 -7.45
C LEU A 402 -0.16 1.49 -7.95
N HIS A 403 -0.15 1.92 -9.22
CA HIS A 403 -1.31 2.58 -9.80
C HIS A 403 -2.50 1.61 -9.89
N GLY A 404 -2.26 0.37 -10.31
CA GLY A 404 -3.29 -0.65 -10.48
C GLY A 404 -4.00 -1.04 -9.18
N VAL A 405 -3.26 -1.26 -8.09
CA VAL A 405 -3.87 -1.59 -6.78
C VAL A 405 -4.70 -0.43 -6.23
N ILE A 406 -4.26 0.81 -6.43
CA ILE A 406 -5.02 2.00 -6.02
C ILE A 406 -6.27 2.15 -6.91
N ALA A 407 -6.12 2.03 -8.24
CA ALA A 407 -7.23 2.17 -9.17
C ALA A 407 -8.30 1.07 -9.01
N ALA A 408 -7.89 -0.14 -8.60
CA ALA A 408 -8.81 -1.25 -8.38
C ALA A 408 -9.54 -1.21 -7.03
N ASP A 409 -9.09 -0.39 -6.08
CA ASP A 409 -9.78 -0.20 -4.80
C ASP A 409 -11.00 0.74 -4.99
N PRO A 410 -12.24 0.27 -4.79
CA PRO A 410 -13.44 1.09 -4.99
C PRO A 410 -13.57 2.25 -4.00
N GLU A 411 -12.78 2.25 -2.92
CA GLU A 411 -12.73 3.33 -1.93
C GLU A 411 -11.58 4.33 -2.20
N SER A 412 -10.76 4.11 -3.22
CA SER A 412 -9.63 4.99 -3.52
C SER A 412 -10.07 6.35 -4.07
N TYR A 413 -9.20 7.34 -3.92
CA TYR A 413 -9.44 8.65 -4.50
C TYR A 413 -9.51 8.60 -6.04
N LEU A 414 -8.78 7.68 -6.69
CA LEU A 414 -8.87 7.48 -8.14
C LEU A 414 -10.23 6.94 -8.57
N ALA A 415 -10.86 6.08 -7.77
CA ALA A 415 -12.17 5.52 -8.08
C ALA A 415 -13.31 6.52 -7.80
N LEU A 416 -13.20 7.31 -6.73
CA LEU A 416 -14.28 8.18 -6.24
C LEU A 416 -14.17 9.63 -6.71
N GLU A 417 -12.95 10.15 -6.89
CA GLU A 417 -12.67 11.53 -7.31
C GLU A 417 -11.48 11.59 -8.30
N PRO A 418 -11.56 10.96 -9.49
CA PRO A 418 -10.44 10.85 -10.45
C PRO A 418 -9.92 12.19 -10.98
N ARG A 419 -10.65 13.28 -10.77
CA ARG A 419 -10.27 14.64 -11.19
C ARG A 419 -9.67 15.46 -10.06
N LEU A 420 -9.35 14.85 -8.92
CA LEU A 420 -8.75 15.54 -7.80
C LEU A 420 -7.31 15.96 -8.14
N VAL A 421 -7.15 17.21 -8.57
CA VAL A 421 -5.84 17.79 -8.95
C VAL A 421 -5.07 18.34 -7.75
N THR A 422 -5.77 18.65 -6.65
CA THR A 422 -5.19 19.27 -5.44
C THR A 422 -5.27 18.31 -4.27
N ASP A 423 -4.27 18.35 -3.40
CA ASP A 423 -4.22 17.63 -2.12
C ASP A 423 -5.59 17.63 -1.40
N PRO A 424 -6.17 16.43 -1.11
CA PRO A 424 -7.48 16.29 -0.46
C PRO A 424 -7.55 16.88 0.96
N THR A 425 -6.42 17.12 1.62
CA THR A 425 -6.35 17.70 2.98
C THR A 425 -6.14 19.21 2.97
N HIS A 426 -5.81 19.81 1.83
CA HIS A 426 -5.68 21.25 1.72
C HIS A 426 -7.07 21.91 1.78
N PRO A 427 -7.29 22.96 2.58
CA PRO A 427 -8.58 23.62 2.63
C PRO A 427 -8.97 24.10 1.22
N ARG A 428 -10.15 23.68 0.75
CA ARG A 428 -10.79 24.28 -0.43
C ARG A 428 -10.87 25.77 -0.15
N ARG A 429 -10.09 26.58 -0.87
CA ARG A 429 -10.18 28.04 -0.76
C ARG A 429 -11.65 28.42 -1.02
N ASP A 430 -12.21 29.07 -0.02
CA ASP A 430 -13.56 29.59 0.03
C ASP A 430 -13.94 30.25 -1.30
N VAL A 431 -14.95 29.72 -2.00
CA VAL A 431 -15.55 30.36 -3.18
C VAL A 431 -16.48 31.47 -2.68
N SER A 432 -15.92 32.39 -1.91
CA SER A 432 -16.52 33.63 -1.44
C SER A 432 -15.70 34.77 -2.03
N THR A 433 -15.83 35.00 -3.34
CA THR A 433 -15.53 36.27 -4.03
C THR A 433 -15.67 36.09 -5.54
N ARG A 434 -16.92 36.14 -6.03
CA ARG A 434 -17.28 36.62 -7.39
C ARG A 434 -18.79 36.79 -7.50
N ARG A 435 -19.34 37.68 -6.66
CA ARG A 435 -20.62 38.34 -6.94
C ARG A 435 -20.35 39.83 -7.06
N SER A 436 -20.09 40.29 -8.28
CA SER A 436 -20.69 41.52 -8.81
C SER A 436 -20.30 41.75 -10.28
N ALA A 437 -21.30 42.16 -11.06
CA ALA A 437 -21.24 42.75 -12.40
C ALA A 437 -20.92 41.84 -13.61
N ARG A 438 -21.96 41.25 -14.20
CA ARG A 438 -22.59 41.79 -15.44
C ARG A 438 -23.83 40.96 -15.81
N SER A 439 -24.95 41.68 -15.90
CA SER A 439 -26.20 41.24 -16.49
C SER A 439 -26.03 40.89 -17.96
N LEU A 440 -26.60 39.76 -18.41
CA LEU A 440 -27.45 39.64 -19.60
C LEU A 440 -28.08 38.24 -19.65
N SER A 441 -29.35 38.24 -20.01
CA SER A 441 -30.36 37.19 -20.08
C SER A 441 -30.01 35.93 -20.89
N VAL A 442 -30.43 34.74 -20.43
CA VAL A 442 -31.52 33.87 -20.98
C VAL A 442 -31.33 32.40 -20.55
N SER A 443 -32.46 31.79 -20.16
CA SER A 443 -32.84 30.37 -20.01
C SER A 443 -32.06 29.48 -19.04
N SER A 444 -32.67 29.27 -17.87
CA SER A 444 -32.41 28.19 -16.93
C SER A 444 -33.09 26.90 -17.38
N ASP A 445 -32.33 25.85 -17.66
CA ASP A 445 -32.77 24.49 -17.36
C ASP A 445 -31.57 23.57 -17.08
N SER A 446 -31.36 23.26 -15.80
CA SER A 446 -30.77 22.03 -15.23
C SER A 446 -30.30 22.31 -13.80
N THR A 447 -31.06 21.81 -12.82
CA THR A 447 -30.69 21.82 -11.40
C THR A 447 -30.36 20.42 -10.93
N ALA A 448 -29.20 20.27 -10.30
CA ALA A 448 -28.95 19.17 -9.36
C ALA A 448 -29.96 19.25 -8.20
N PRO A 449 -30.44 18.12 -7.68
CA PRO A 449 -31.52 18.11 -6.70
C PRO A 449 -31.10 18.64 -5.32
N SER A 450 -31.91 19.53 -4.75
CA SER A 450 -31.76 20.10 -3.41
C SER A 450 -32.00 19.05 -2.31
N GLN A 451 -31.45 19.25 -1.09
CA GLN A 451 -31.65 18.37 0.08
C GLN A 451 -33.08 17.83 0.33
N PRO A 452 -34.18 18.61 0.14
CA PRO A 452 -35.54 18.05 0.23
C PRO A 452 -35.85 16.93 -0.79
N ASP A 453 -35.27 16.96 -2.00
CA ASP A 453 -35.48 15.92 -3.01
C ASP A 453 -34.73 14.60 -2.68
N ARG A 454 -33.65 14.68 -1.90
CA ARG A 454 -32.92 13.48 -1.45
C ARG A 454 -33.70 12.70 -0.40
N GLU A 455 -34.32 13.39 0.56
CA GLU A 455 -35.17 12.77 1.58
C GLU A 455 -36.46 12.21 0.95
N ASP A 456 -37.08 12.95 0.03
CA ASP A 456 -38.23 12.46 -0.73
C ASP A 456 -37.89 11.22 -1.57
N ARG A 457 -36.68 11.15 -2.13
CA ARG A 457 -36.21 9.98 -2.88
C ARG A 457 -35.94 8.77 -1.98
N LYS A 458 -35.38 8.97 -0.79
CA LYS A 458 -35.21 7.88 0.20
C LYS A 458 -36.57 7.30 0.61
N ALA A 459 -37.58 8.15 0.87
CA ALA A 459 -38.93 7.71 1.19
C ALA A 459 -39.57 6.87 0.07
N ARG A 460 -39.44 7.32 -1.19
CA ARG A 460 -39.92 6.56 -2.37
C ARG A 460 -39.22 5.20 -2.53
N ILE A 461 -37.91 5.13 -2.25
CA ILE A 461 -37.17 3.86 -2.28
C ILE A 461 -37.72 2.89 -1.21
N ALA A 462 -37.92 3.37 0.02
CA ALA A 462 -38.47 2.53 1.08
C ALA A 462 -39.87 2.01 0.74
N GLU A 463 -40.72 2.84 0.12
CA GLU A 463 -42.04 2.44 -0.37
C GLU A 463 -41.96 1.35 -1.45
N ARG A 464 -41.08 1.51 -2.45
CA ARG A 464 -40.86 0.51 -3.50
C ARG A 464 -40.37 -0.83 -2.96
N VAL A 465 -39.54 -0.82 -1.92
CA VAL A 465 -39.09 -2.04 -1.27
C VAL A 465 -40.25 -2.72 -0.53
N ARG A 466 -41.09 -1.96 0.19
CA ARG A 466 -42.28 -2.50 0.88
C ARG A 466 -43.29 -3.12 -0.10
N ALA A 467 -43.37 -2.59 -1.31
CA ALA A 467 -44.27 -3.08 -2.35
C ALA A 467 -43.85 -4.41 -2.98
N ILE A 468 -42.64 -4.93 -2.73
CA ILE A 468 -42.21 -6.22 -3.27
C ILE A 468 -43.00 -7.34 -2.54
N PRO A 469 -43.86 -8.12 -3.22
CA PRO A 469 -44.65 -9.18 -2.59
C PRO A 469 -43.79 -10.36 -2.16
N GLU A 470 -44.31 -11.17 -1.22
CA GLU A 470 -43.70 -12.46 -0.85
C GLU A 470 -43.57 -13.38 -2.05
N GLY A 471 -42.47 -14.12 -2.12
CA GLY A 471 -42.15 -15.02 -3.23
C GLY A 471 -41.46 -14.34 -4.42
N PHE A 472 -41.30 -13.02 -4.38
CA PHE A 472 -40.66 -12.24 -5.45
C PHE A 472 -39.50 -11.38 -4.94
N VAL A 473 -38.59 -11.04 -5.86
CA VAL A 473 -37.45 -10.17 -5.59
C VAL A 473 -37.33 -9.05 -6.62
N ARG A 474 -36.65 -7.98 -6.25
CA ARG A 474 -36.15 -6.95 -7.18
C ARG A 474 -34.64 -6.83 -7.04
N THR A 475 -33.96 -6.48 -8.12
CA THR A 475 -32.54 -6.11 -8.02
C THR A 475 -32.40 -4.68 -7.50
N TYR A 476 -31.23 -4.30 -6.98
CA TYR A 476 -30.96 -2.91 -6.59
C TYR A 476 -31.27 -1.91 -7.73
N GLY A 477 -31.02 -2.31 -8.98
CA GLY A 477 -31.34 -1.52 -10.16
C GLY A 477 -32.84 -1.45 -10.48
N ASP A 478 -33.63 -2.46 -10.11
CA ASP A 478 -35.09 -2.47 -10.32
C ASP A 478 -35.84 -1.59 -9.29
N VAL A 479 -35.21 -1.30 -8.16
CA VAL A 479 -35.79 -0.45 -7.11
C VAL A 479 -35.59 1.03 -7.43
N ASP A 480 -34.39 1.42 -7.86
CA ASP A 480 -34.10 2.76 -8.40
C ASP A 480 -32.98 2.69 -9.45
N PRO A 481 -33.32 2.63 -10.75
CA PRO A 481 -32.34 2.54 -11.83
C PRO A 481 -31.33 3.68 -11.85
N GLY A 482 -31.73 4.88 -11.39
CA GLY A 482 -30.88 6.07 -11.37
C GLY A 482 -30.05 6.22 -10.10
N ALA A 483 -30.26 5.38 -9.08
CA ALA A 483 -29.47 5.40 -7.84
C ALA A 483 -29.44 4.04 -7.10
N PRO A 484 -28.92 2.94 -7.69
CA PRO A 484 -28.89 1.62 -7.04
C PRO A 484 -28.10 1.61 -5.71
N ARG A 485 -27.10 2.49 -5.57
CA ARG A 485 -26.30 2.65 -4.35
C ARG A 485 -27.08 3.34 -3.22
N LEU A 486 -28.00 4.25 -3.56
CA LEU A 486 -28.88 4.88 -2.57
C LEU A 486 -29.87 3.87 -1.98
N VAL A 487 -30.30 2.87 -2.77
CA VAL A 487 -31.12 1.75 -2.28
C VAL A 487 -30.38 0.96 -1.20
N GLY A 488 -29.08 0.66 -1.41
CA GLY A 488 -28.25 0.02 -0.40
C GLY A 488 -28.16 0.82 0.90
N LEU A 489 -28.01 2.14 0.81
CA LEU A 489 -28.00 3.03 1.97
C LEU A 489 -29.34 3.01 2.72
N VAL A 490 -30.46 3.14 2.01
CA VAL A 490 -31.81 3.10 2.61
C VAL A 490 -32.06 1.77 3.33
N LEU A 491 -31.64 0.65 2.74
CA LEU A 491 -31.77 -0.68 3.35
C LEU A 491 -30.85 -0.89 4.56
N SER A 492 -29.77 -0.12 4.69
CA SER A 492 -28.91 -0.15 5.89
C SER A 492 -29.41 0.74 7.02
N GLU A 493 -30.10 1.83 6.69
CA GLU A 493 -30.63 2.80 7.66
C GLU A 493 -32.04 2.40 8.15
N THR A 494 -32.84 1.74 7.32
CA THR A 494 -34.25 1.42 7.59
C THR A 494 -34.44 -0.06 7.91
N HIS A 495 -34.91 -0.37 9.11
CA HIS A 495 -35.11 -1.75 9.58
C HIS A 495 -36.55 -2.26 9.36
N ASP A 496 -37.48 -1.37 8.97
CA ASP A 496 -38.92 -1.65 8.81
C ASP A 496 -39.34 -1.77 7.33
N VAL A 497 -38.52 -2.50 6.56
CA VAL A 497 -38.77 -2.83 5.14
C VAL A 497 -38.36 -4.28 4.89
N PRO A 498 -38.98 -5.00 3.93
CA PRO A 498 -38.61 -6.37 3.58
C PRO A 498 -37.30 -6.39 2.78
N TRP A 499 -36.20 -5.97 3.41
CA TRP A 499 -34.89 -5.76 2.80
C TRP A 499 -34.34 -7.03 2.15
N HIS A 500 -34.72 -8.21 2.65
CA HIS A 500 -34.26 -9.49 2.13
C HIS A 500 -34.74 -9.76 0.70
N ARG A 501 -35.82 -9.11 0.25
CA ARG A 501 -36.37 -9.20 -1.11
C ARG A 501 -35.59 -8.38 -2.16
N VAL A 502 -34.53 -7.66 -1.76
CA VAL A 502 -33.65 -6.91 -2.67
C VAL A 502 -32.31 -7.65 -2.85
N VAL A 503 -32.02 -8.06 -4.08
CA VAL A 503 -30.85 -8.90 -4.42
C VAL A 503 -29.95 -8.24 -5.46
N ARG A 504 -28.74 -8.78 -5.69
CA ARG A 504 -27.86 -8.25 -6.74
C ARG A 504 -28.39 -8.61 -8.13
N ALA A 505 -27.88 -7.92 -9.15
CA ALA A 505 -28.27 -8.14 -10.55
C ALA A 505 -27.98 -9.56 -11.06
N ASP A 506 -27.05 -10.28 -10.42
CA ASP A 506 -26.69 -11.67 -10.71
C ASP A 506 -27.43 -12.70 -9.83
N GLY A 507 -28.34 -12.24 -8.96
CA GLY A 507 -29.10 -13.08 -8.02
C GLY A 507 -28.34 -13.43 -6.74
N SER A 508 -27.12 -12.92 -6.54
CA SER A 508 -26.39 -13.13 -5.28
C SER A 508 -27.01 -12.35 -4.11
N LEU A 509 -26.80 -12.88 -2.90
CA LEU A 509 -27.43 -12.41 -1.65
C LEU A 509 -26.46 -11.55 -0.81
N PRO A 510 -26.62 -10.22 -0.75
CA PRO A 510 -25.72 -9.33 -0.01
C PRO A 510 -25.59 -9.62 1.48
N LYS A 511 -26.62 -10.16 2.13
CA LYS A 511 -26.59 -10.50 3.57
C LYS A 511 -26.49 -12.02 3.82
N GLY A 512 -26.02 -12.76 2.83
CA GLY A 512 -25.64 -14.17 2.95
C GLY A 512 -26.74 -15.07 3.52
N THR A 513 -26.38 -15.91 4.49
CA THR A 513 -27.23 -16.97 5.04
C THR A 513 -28.54 -16.47 5.65
N GLN A 514 -28.52 -15.30 6.31
CA GLN A 514 -29.71 -14.73 6.93
C GLN A 514 -30.75 -14.33 5.87
N GLN A 515 -30.30 -13.68 4.80
CA GLN A 515 -31.17 -13.30 3.68
C GLN A 515 -31.76 -14.53 3.00
N ARG A 516 -30.93 -15.56 2.78
CA ARG A 516 -31.32 -16.83 2.17
C ARG A 516 -32.46 -17.50 2.94
N GLN A 517 -32.37 -17.55 4.27
CA GLN A 517 -33.40 -18.17 5.10
C GLN A 517 -34.75 -17.43 5.02
N LEU A 518 -34.73 -16.11 4.95
CA LEU A 518 -35.95 -15.30 4.82
C LEU A 518 -36.60 -15.49 3.44
N LEU A 519 -35.81 -15.47 2.37
CA LEU A 519 -36.29 -15.70 1.00
C LEU A 519 -36.89 -17.11 0.83
N LEU A 520 -36.26 -18.13 1.41
CA LEU A 520 -36.78 -19.51 1.36
C LEU A 520 -38.11 -19.67 2.11
N ARG A 521 -38.30 -18.96 3.23
CA ARG A 521 -39.58 -18.97 3.96
C ARG A 521 -40.72 -18.37 3.14
N GLU A 522 -40.40 -17.44 2.26
CA GLU A 522 -41.35 -16.81 1.34
C GLU A 522 -41.51 -17.57 0.02
N GLY A 523 -40.84 -18.72 -0.14
CA GLY A 523 -40.97 -19.56 -1.33
C GLY A 523 -40.21 -19.05 -2.57
N VAL A 524 -39.22 -18.17 -2.40
CA VAL A 524 -38.42 -17.64 -3.52
C VAL A 524 -37.55 -18.75 -4.14
N PRO A 525 -37.66 -19.02 -5.45
CA PRO A 525 -36.89 -20.08 -6.12
C PRO A 525 -35.39 -19.74 -6.18
N MET A 526 -34.55 -20.75 -5.95
CA MET A 526 -33.08 -20.64 -5.89
C MET A 526 -32.42 -21.51 -6.95
N ARG A 527 -31.35 -20.99 -7.58
CA ARG A 527 -30.44 -21.73 -8.47
C ARG A 527 -29.07 -21.81 -7.80
N GLY A 528 -28.83 -22.92 -7.08
CA GLY A 528 -27.65 -23.07 -6.22
C GLY A 528 -27.70 -22.11 -5.02
N GLU A 529 -26.67 -21.28 -4.87
CA GLU A 529 -26.59 -20.26 -3.79
C GLU A 529 -27.18 -18.89 -4.18
N ARG A 530 -27.75 -18.77 -5.38
CA ARG A 530 -28.32 -17.51 -5.91
C ARG A 530 -29.83 -17.64 -6.12
N VAL A 531 -30.54 -16.52 -6.11
CA VAL A 531 -31.95 -16.48 -6.52
C VAL A 531 -32.07 -16.79 -8.01
N ASP A 532 -33.03 -17.63 -8.38
CA ASP A 532 -33.38 -17.83 -9.78
C ASP A 532 -34.18 -16.61 -10.28
N LEU A 533 -33.44 -15.62 -10.80
CA LEU A 533 -34.03 -14.37 -11.27
C LEU A 533 -35.00 -14.56 -12.44
N ASP A 534 -34.88 -15.64 -13.21
CA ASP A 534 -35.79 -15.92 -14.33
C ASP A 534 -37.20 -16.26 -13.82
N GLN A 535 -37.32 -16.75 -12.58
CA GLN A 535 -38.57 -17.17 -11.98
C GLN A 535 -39.09 -16.18 -10.92
N ALA A 536 -38.21 -15.45 -10.23
CA ALA A 536 -38.56 -14.65 -9.06
C ALA A 536 -38.49 -13.13 -9.26
N ARG A 537 -37.86 -12.63 -10.33
CA ARG A 537 -37.60 -11.19 -10.49
C ARG A 537 -38.85 -10.45 -10.97
N LEU A 538 -39.24 -9.40 -10.24
CA LEU A 538 -40.19 -8.40 -10.74
C LEU A 538 -39.43 -7.30 -11.48
N THR A 539 -39.75 -7.11 -12.77
CA THR A 539 -39.24 -5.95 -13.52
C THR A 539 -39.94 -4.67 -13.05
N PRO A 540 -39.30 -3.49 -13.20
CA PRO A 540 -39.98 -2.23 -12.93
C PRO A 540 -41.22 -2.11 -13.82
N GLU A 541 -42.33 -1.62 -13.27
CA GLU A 541 -43.42 -1.11 -14.10
C GLU A 541 -42.89 0.11 -14.85
N LEU A 542 -43.06 0.12 -16.19
CA LEU A 542 -42.62 1.21 -17.07
C LEU A 542 -43.34 2.52 -16.79
#